data_AF-R8CMN1-F1
#
_entry.id   AF-R8CMN1-F1
#
_cell.length_a   1.000
_cell.length_b   1.000
_cell.length_c   1.000
_cell.angle_alpha   90.00
_cell.angle_beta   90.00
_cell.angle_gamma   90.00
#
_symmetry.space_group_name_H-M   'P 1'
#
loop_
_entity.id
_entity.type
_entity.pdbx_description
1 polymer ?
#
loop_
_entity_poly.entity_id
_entity_poly.type
_entity_poly.pdbx_seq_one_letter_code
_entity_poly.pdbx_strand_id
1 'polypeptide(L)'
;MTKQLSFLPKIDRTATQEKLEGVLESVRIYRQFGMIRKEMKVTSSYEMREHGPTHTVGKPLEDVAIANLQQSEHEEWLDTEYP
;
A
#
# COMPACT_ATOMS: atom_id res chain seq x y z
N MET A 1 -20.30 -3.46 -29.18
CA MET A 1 -19.35 -2.60 -28.42
C MET A 1 -20.10 -1.36 -27.95
N THR A 2 -20.22 -1.15 -26.64
CA THR A 2 -20.94 -0.02 -26.05
C THR A 2 -20.14 1.27 -26.22
N LYS A 3 -20.74 2.23 -26.94
CA LYS A 3 -20.16 3.53 -27.30
C LYS A 3 -20.31 4.49 -26.10
N GLN A 4 -19.20 5.00 -25.58
CA GLN A 4 -19.19 5.92 -24.43
C GLN A 4 -19.76 7.30 -24.85
N LEU A 5 -20.78 7.77 -24.13
CA LEU A 5 -21.47 9.05 -24.34
C LEU A 5 -20.86 10.17 -23.46
N SER A 6 -19.54 10.37 -23.47
CA SER A 6 -18.94 11.52 -22.79
C SER A 6 -17.83 12.15 -23.62
N PHE A 7 -17.72 13.47 -23.52
CA PHE A 7 -16.71 14.32 -24.16
C PHE A 7 -15.29 14.09 -23.60
N LEU A 8 -15.16 13.24 -22.58
CA LEU A 8 -13.91 12.92 -21.93
C LEU A 8 -13.17 11.83 -22.70
N PRO A 9 -11.82 11.82 -22.65
CA PRO A 9 -11.02 10.74 -23.20
C PRO A 9 -11.51 9.38 -22.71
N LYS A 10 -11.32 8.35 -23.54
CA LYS A 10 -11.65 6.98 -23.18
C LYS A 10 -10.92 6.62 -21.88
N ILE A 11 -11.68 6.33 -20.84
CA ILE A 11 -11.14 6.00 -19.53
C ILE A 11 -10.42 4.65 -19.65
N ASP A 12 -9.21 4.57 -19.07
CA ASP A 12 -8.54 3.30 -18.86
C ASP A 12 -9.33 2.52 -17.80
N ARG A 13 -10.19 1.62 -18.27
CA ARG A 13 -11.08 0.83 -17.41
C ARG A 13 -10.29 -0.09 -16.48
N THR A 14 -9.19 -0.66 -16.97
CA THR A 14 -8.34 -1.56 -16.20
C THR A 14 -7.65 -0.82 -15.06
N ALA A 15 -6.99 0.30 -15.35
CA ALA A 15 -6.33 1.10 -14.31
C ALA A 15 -7.34 1.71 -13.33
N THR A 16 -8.53 2.07 -13.81
CA THR A 16 -9.61 2.59 -12.93
C THR A 16 -10.12 1.50 -12.01
N GLN A 17 -10.37 0.29 -12.54
CA GLN A 17 -10.84 -0.84 -11.76
C GLN A 17 -9.81 -1.21 -10.67
N GLU A 18 -8.53 -1.34 -11.03
CA GLU A 18 -7.45 -1.65 -10.08
C GLU A 18 -7.39 -0.64 -8.93
N LYS A 19 -7.49 0.67 -9.24
CA LYS A 19 -7.54 1.71 -8.21
C LYS A 19 -8.76 1.60 -7.31
N LEU A 20 -9.93 1.35 -7.91
CA LEU A 20 -11.20 1.28 -7.18
C LEU A 20 -11.22 0.06 -6.25
N GLU A 21 -10.75 -1.10 -6.73
CA GLU A 21 -10.59 -2.31 -5.94
C GLU A 21 -9.57 -2.11 -4.80
N GLY A 22 -8.46 -1.41 -5.05
CA GLY A 22 -7.49 -1.08 -4.00
C GLY A 22 -8.09 -0.26 -2.86
N VAL A 23 -8.94 0.72 -3.17
CA VAL A 23 -9.65 1.52 -2.15
C VAL A 23 -10.71 0.70 -1.42
N LEU A 24 -11.48 -0.13 -2.13
CA LEU A 24 -12.49 -0.98 -1.49
C LEU A 24 -11.85 -2.01 -0.55
N GLU A 25 -10.67 -2.52 -0.92
CA GLU A 25 -9.90 -3.43 -0.08
C GLU A 25 -9.36 -2.75 1.18
N SER A 26 -8.85 -1.51 1.08
CA SER A 26 -8.42 -0.78 2.28
C SER A 26 -9.58 -0.54 3.25
N VAL A 27 -10.76 -0.16 2.73
CA VAL A 27 -12.00 -0.04 3.52
C VAL A 27 -12.39 -1.37 4.17
N ARG A 28 -12.27 -2.49 3.44
CA ARG A 28 -12.57 -3.82 3.97
C ARG A 28 -11.64 -4.17 5.14
N ILE A 29 -10.33 -3.96 4.99
CA ILE A 29 -9.32 -4.21 6.03
C ILE A 29 -9.59 -3.34 7.25
N TYR A 30 -9.81 -2.03 7.05
CA TYR A 30 -10.08 -1.10 8.13
C TYR A 30 -11.36 -1.49 8.90
N ARG A 31 -12.43 -1.88 8.20
CA ARG A 31 -13.66 -2.36 8.86
C ARG A 31 -13.45 -3.64 9.68
N GLN A 32 -12.55 -4.53 9.24
CA GLN A 32 -12.29 -5.79 9.90
C GLN A 32 -11.35 -5.64 11.11
N PHE A 33 -10.30 -4.83 10.99
CA PHE A 33 -9.22 -4.73 11.98
C PHE A 33 -9.22 -3.41 12.77
N GLY A 34 -9.96 -2.39 12.32
CA GLY A 34 -10.01 -1.06 12.91
C GLY A 34 -8.82 -0.15 12.59
N MET A 35 -7.84 -0.66 11.83
CA MET A 35 -6.60 0.05 11.49
C MET A 35 -5.92 -0.63 10.30
N ILE A 36 -5.07 0.10 9.57
CA ILE A 36 -4.21 -0.44 8.52
C ILE A 36 -2.77 -0.20 8.92
N ARG A 37 -2.02 -1.27 9.22
CA ARG A 37 -0.59 -1.18 9.53
C ARG A 37 0.19 -2.25 8.80
N LYS A 38 1.39 -1.87 8.37
CA LYS A 38 2.38 -2.81 7.84
C LYS A 38 3.11 -3.45 9.00
N GLU A 39 3.08 -4.77 9.05
CA GLU A 39 3.85 -5.54 10.03
C GLU A 39 5.28 -5.75 9.57
N MET A 40 6.20 -5.78 10.53
CA MET A 40 7.58 -6.17 10.25
C MET A 40 7.65 -7.65 9.93
N LYS A 41 8.19 -7.98 8.75
CA LYS A 41 8.52 -9.35 8.38
C LYS A 41 9.99 -9.44 8.01
N VAL A 42 10.75 -10.17 8.82
CA VAL A 42 12.13 -10.54 8.51
C VAL A 42 12.21 -12.05 8.50
N THR A 43 12.48 -12.63 7.34
CA THR A 43 12.78 -14.04 7.21
C THR A 43 14.26 -14.16 6.89
N SER A 44 15.06 -14.58 7.88
CA SER A 44 16.47 -14.89 7.65
C SER A 44 16.58 -16.13 6.76
N SER A 45 17.43 -16.08 5.73
CA SER A 45 17.85 -17.30 5.04
C SER A 45 18.96 -17.96 5.86
N TYR A 46 18.82 -19.24 6.19
CA TYR A 46 19.88 -20.03 6.83
C TYR A 46 20.94 -20.53 5.83
N GLU A 47 20.75 -20.29 4.53
CA GLU A 47 21.68 -20.69 3.48
C GLU A 47 22.90 -19.78 3.43
N MET A 48 24.09 -20.40 3.38
CA MET A 48 25.35 -19.71 3.21
C MET A 48 25.42 -19.10 1.81
N ARG A 49 25.50 -17.77 1.73
CA ARG A 49 25.68 -17.04 0.47
C ARG A 49 27.16 -16.77 0.23
N GLU A 50 27.83 -17.73 -0.40
CA GLU A 50 29.20 -17.57 -0.92
C GLU A 50 29.24 -16.37 -1.89
N HIS A 51 30.19 -15.46 -1.72
CA HIS A 51 30.39 -14.25 -2.54
C HIS A 51 29.21 -13.25 -2.62
N GLY A 52 28.29 -13.26 -1.66
CA GLY A 52 27.22 -12.26 -1.57
C GLY A 52 27.71 -10.84 -1.21
N PRO A 53 26.94 -9.79 -1.53
CA PRO A 53 27.28 -8.41 -1.19
C PRO A 53 27.44 -8.26 0.34
N THR A 54 28.68 -8.14 0.80
CA THR A 54 29.06 -8.23 2.22
C THR A 54 28.70 -6.97 3.02
N HIS A 55 28.34 -5.87 2.34
CA HIS A 55 28.08 -4.58 2.97
C HIS A 55 26.64 -4.08 2.82
N THR A 56 25.73 -4.90 2.28
CA THR A 56 24.34 -4.51 2.07
C THR A 56 23.43 -5.33 2.97
N VAL A 57 22.99 -4.72 4.07
CA VAL A 57 21.92 -5.25 4.91
C VAL A 57 20.60 -4.62 4.49
N GLY A 58 19.53 -5.42 4.47
CA GLY A 58 18.18 -4.88 4.30
C GLY A 58 17.81 -3.96 5.47
N LYS A 59 16.89 -3.02 5.22
CA LYS A 59 16.42 -2.04 6.21
C LYS A 59 14.91 -2.21 6.50
N PRO A 60 14.44 -3.43 6.84
CA PRO A 60 13.02 -3.73 6.95
C PRO A 60 12.32 -2.92 8.06
N LEU A 61 13.04 -2.59 9.13
CA LEU A 61 12.52 -1.73 10.20
C LEU A 61 12.20 -0.33 9.67
N GLU A 62 13.13 0.27 8.94
CA GLU A 62 13.03 1.64 8.43
C GLU A 62 11.89 1.74 7.40
N ASP A 63 11.83 0.78 6.46
CA ASP A 63 10.79 0.73 5.43
C ASP A 63 9.37 0.59 6.02
N VAL A 64 9.23 -0.20 7.08
CA VAL A 64 7.96 -0.39 7.77
C VAL A 64 7.59 0.83 8.61
N ALA A 65 8.56 1.41 9.31
CA ALA A 65 8.34 2.61 10.11
C ALA A 65 7.87 3.79 9.25
N ILE A 66 8.53 4.04 8.11
CA ILE A 66 8.15 5.12 7.19
C ILE A 66 6.74 4.90 6.64
N ALA A 67 6.42 3.70 6.18
CA ALA A 67 5.10 3.39 5.63
C ALA A 67 3.97 3.59 6.68
N ASN A 68 4.22 3.18 7.92
CA ASN A 68 3.24 3.34 9.00
C ASN A 68 3.10 4.80 9.44
N LEU A 69 4.17 5.60 9.40
CA LEU A 69 4.10 7.03 9.71
C LEU A 69 3.21 7.77 8.71
N GLN A 70 3.42 7.53 7.41
CA GLN A 70 2.60 8.13 6.34
C GLN A 70 1.12 7.74 6.48
N GLN A 71 0.85 6.49 6.85
CA GLN A 71 -0.51 6.02 7.09
C GLN A 71 -1.15 6.73 8.30
N SER A 72 -0.40 6.97 9.38
CA SER A 72 -0.90 7.76 10.53
C SER A 72 -1.25 9.19 10.14
N GLU A 73 -0.37 9.87 9.39
CA GLU A 73 -0.60 11.25 8.95
C GLU A 73 -1.86 11.35 8.09
N HIS A 74 -2.10 10.35 7.24
CA HIS A 74 -3.32 10.27 6.43
C HIS A 74 -4.58 10.04 7.27
N GLU A 75 -4.51 9.16 8.28
CA GLU A 75 -5.61 8.91 9.23
C GLU A 75 -5.96 10.17 10.02
N GLU A 76 -4.95 10.89 10.54
CA GLU A 76 -5.15 12.16 11.25
C GLU A 76 -5.73 13.26 10.36
N TRP A 77 -5.30 13.32 9.10
CA TRP A 77 -5.86 14.23 8.11
C TRP A 77 -7.35 13.96 7.84
N LEU A 78 -7.76 12.70 7.74
CA LEU A 78 -9.17 12.34 7.57
C LEU A 78 -10.01 12.78 8.78
N ASP A 79 -9.52 12.55 9.99
CA ASP A 79 -10.21 12.93 11.22
C ASP A 79 -10.35 14.46 11.38
N THR A 80 -9.42 15.23 10.82
CA THR A 80 -9.40 16.70 10.96
C THR A 80 -10.14 17.43 9.83
N GLU A 81 -10.10 16.94 8.59
CA GLU A 81 -10.68 17.64 7.43
C GLU A 81 -12.07 17.10 7.03
N TYR A 82 -12.43 15.87 7.44
CA TYR A 82 -13.75 15.25 7.22
C TYR A 82 -14.35 14.68 8.53
N PRO A 83 -14.80 15.53 9.47
CA PRO A 83 -15.41 15.10 10.73
C PRO A 83 -16.79 14.45 10.56
#